data_AF-A0A4R4X8A7-F1
#
_entry.id   AF-A0A4R4X8A7-F1
#
_cell.length_a   1.000
_cell.length_b   1.000
_cell.length_c   1.000
_cell.angle_alpha   90.00
_cell.angle_beta   90.00
_cell.angle_gamma   90.00
#
_symmetry.space_group_name_H-M   'P 1'
#
loop_
_entity.id
_entity.type
_entity.pdbx_description
1 polymer ?
#
loop_
_entity_poly.entity_id
_entity_poly.type
_entity_poly.pdbx_seq_one_letter_code
_entity_poly.pdbx_strand_id
1 'polypeptide(L)'
;MNGPPELGLEVLGVEAGTAAATPVLSLRVGLRRMDGGLVQCVLLTTTVTIKPARLSWARVGATVPTFRGGTELTLTLPCRTGVRAAAERHLHALGDGGVQLDLAFDGTVFYPGEDGAPRDGQVPRTGQAPWRHETTVLLPAETWRDLMAVPGLRDRRSEPSPRHELPPRREPSLGHEALREEEPTA
;
A
#
# COMPACT_ATOMS: atom_id res chain seq x y z
N MET A 1 -10.48 22.59 -32.20
CA MET A 1 -11.25 21.93 -31.14
C MET A 1 -10.27 21.10 -30.34
N ASN A 2 -9.82 21.55 -29.17
CA ASN A 2 -9.01 20.68 -28.32
C ASN A 2 -9.55 20.77 -26.90
N GLY A 3 -10.33 19.76 -26.53
CA GLY A 3 -10.81 19.58 -25.17
C GLY A 3 -9.67 19.13 -24.25
N PRO A 4 -9.98 18.89 -22.97
CA PRO A 4 -9.02 18.25 -22.07
C PRO A 4 -8.51 16.93 -22.68
N PRO A 5 -7.24 16.55 -22.44
CA PRO A 5 -6.67 15.32 -22.97
C PRO A 5 -7.50 14.12 -22.50
N GLU A 6 -7.98 13.33 -23.45
CA GLU A 6 -8.70 12.10 -23.15
C GLU A 6 -7.69 11.00 -22.79
N LEU A 7 -7.68 10.61 -21.51
CA LEU A 7 -6.88 9.50 -21.02
C LEU A 7 -7.76 8.26 -20.79
N GLY A 8 -7.28 7.13 -21.31
CA GLY A 8 -7.76 5.80 -20.98
C GLY A 8 -6.84 5.14 -19.96
N LEU A 9 -7.42 4.38 -19.05
CA LEU A 9 -6.68 3.54 -18.11
C LEU A 9 -7.16 2.10 -18.23
N GLU A 10 -6.22 1.18 -18.20
CA GLU A 10 -6.49 -0.25 -18.20
C GLU A 10 -5.72 -0.95 -17.09
N VAL A 11 -6.33 -1.97 -16.49
CA VAL A 11 -5.62 -2.84 -15.55
C VAL A 11 -4.94 -3.94 -16.34
N LEU A 12 -3.62 -3.95 -16.33
CA LEU A 12 -2.78 -4.88 -17.08
C LEU A 12 -2.49 -6.16 -16.29
N GLY A 13 -2.52 -6.08 -14.96
CA GLY A 13 -2.22 -7.23 -14.10
C GLY A 13 -2.47 -6.96 -12.63
N VAL A 14 -2.72 -8.04 -11.89
CA VAL A 14 -2.96 -8.04 -10.46
C VAL A 14 -2.15 -9.16 -9.84
N GLU A 15 -1.21 -8.84 -8.96
CA GLU A 15 -0.27 -9.79 -8.38
C GLU A 15 -0.20 -9.65 -6.85
N ALA A 16 -0.10 -10.78 -6.16
CA ALA A 16 0.15 -10.80 -4.72
C ALA A 16 1.65 -10.69 -4.45
N GLY A 17 2.02 -9.89 -3.45
CA GLY A 17 3.42 -9.71 -3.06
C GLY A 17 3.56 -9.33 -1.60
N THR A 18 4.78 -8.96 -1.22
CA THR A 18 5.11 -8.51 0.14
C THR A 18 5.94 -7.23 0.10
N ALA A 19 5.65 -6.30 1.00
CA ALA A 19 6.46 -5.11 1.23
C ALA A 19 6.75 -4.99 2.73
N ALA A 20 8.01 -5.06 3.13
CA ALA A 20 8.44 -5.02 4.53
C ALA A 20 7.62 -5.97 5.44
N ALA A 21 7.49 -7.24 5.03
CA ALA A 21 6.70 -8.29 5.69
C ALA A 21 5.18 -8.00 5.80
N THR A 22 4.68 -6.96 5.13
CA THR A 22 3.26 -6.68 4.98
C THR A 22 2.77 -7.24 3.64
N PRO A 23 1.69 -8.03 3.59
CA PRO A 23 1.11 -8.46 2.32
C PRO A 23 0.61 -7.24 1.53
N VAL A 24 0.97 -7.18 0.26
CA VAL A 24 0.57 -6.12 -0.67
C VAL A 24 -0.01 -6.72 -1.95
N LEU A 25 -1.02 -6.05 -2.49
CA LEU A 25 -1.54 -6.35 -3.83
C LEU A 25 -0.93 -5.33 -4.79
N SER A 26 -0.15 -5.82 -5.76
CA SER A 26 0.45 -5.00 -6.81
C SER A 26 -0.49 -4.95 -8.00
N LEU A 27 -0.93 -3.75 -8.35
CA LEU A 27 -1.79 -3.50 -9.50
C LEU A 27 -0.96 -2.82 -10.59
N ARG A 28 -0.76 -3.51 -11.71
CA ARG A 28 -0.16 -2.91 -12.90
C ARG A 28 -1.25 -2.24 -13.72
N VAL A 29 -1.10 -0.94 -13.95
CA VAL A 29 -2.05 -0.15 -14.74
C VAL A 29 -1.34 0.50 -15.92
N GLY A 30 -1.98 0.41 -17.09
CA GLY A 30 -1.61 1.12 -18.30
C GLY A 30 -2.39 2.43 -18.36
N LEU A 31 -1.69 3.52 -18.63
CA LEU A 31 -2.29 4.83 -18.87
C LEU A 31 -1.96 5.26 -20.29
N ARG A 32 -2.98 5.63 -21.07
CA ARG A 32 -2.84 5.97 -22.48
C ARG A 32 -3.57 7.27 -22.80
N ARG A 33 -2.93 8.16 -23.56
CA ARG A 33 -3.56 9.35 -24.13
C ARG A 33 -4.11 9.01 -25.52
N MET A 34 -5.42 9.14 -25.71
CA MET A 34 -6.12 8.63 -26.89
C MET A 34 -5.73 9.34 -28.18
N ASP A 35 -5.39 10.62 -28.11
CA ASP A 35 -4.94 11.44 -29.24
C ASP A 35 -3.43 11.30 -29.56
N GLY A 36 -2.69 10.49 -28.80
CA GLY A 36 -1.23 10.30 -28.96
C GLY A 36 -0.35 11.50 -28.54
N GLY A 37 -0.94 12.52 -27.93
CA GLY A 37 -0.23 13.72 -27.47
C GLY A 37 0.72 13.49 -26.30
N LEU A 38 1.44 14.54 -25.91
CA LEU A 38 2.34 14.53 -24.76
C LEU A 38 1.55 14.80 -23.48
N VAL A 39 1.71 13.95 -22.46
CA VAL A 39 1.30 14.25 -21.09
C VAL A 39 2.55 14.63 -20.31
N GLN A 40 2.53 15.77 -19.63
CA GLN A 40 3.66 16.22 -18.81
C GLN A 40 3.66 15.53 -17.44
N CYS A 41 2.49 15.36 -16.84
CA CYS A 41 2.36 14.71 -15.55
C CYS A 41 0.92 14.27 -15.34
N VAL A 42 0.71 13.19 -14.59
CA VAL A 42 -0.61 12.85 -14.04
C VAL A 42 -0.49 12.64 -12.55
N LEU A 43 -1.26 13.41 -11.78
CA LEU A 43 -1.48 13.14 -10.38
C LEU A 43 -2.67 12.22 -10.26
N LEU A 44 -2.44 11.02 -9.76
CA LEU A 44 -3.43 9.95 -9.72
C LEU A 44 -3.71 9.56 -8.28
N THR A 45 -4.98 9.51 -7.90
CA THR A 45 -5.44 8.85 -6.69
C THR A 45 -6.32 7.67 -7.07
N THR A 46 -5.92 6.48 -6.62
CA THR A 46 -6.66 5.24 -6.85
C THR A 46 -7.33 4.81 -5.55
N THR A 47 -8.64 4.62 -5.58
CA THR A 47 -9.41 4.05 -4.47
C THR A 47 -9.92 2.68 -4.89
N VAL A 48 -9.63 1.66 -4.08
CA VAL A 48 -10.01 0.27 -4.35
C VAL A 48 -11.02 -0.18 -3.30
N THR A 49 -12.12 -0.77 -3.75
CA THR A 49 -13.17 -1.30 -2.87
C THR A 49 -13.58 -2.71 -3.28
N ILE A 50 -13.99 -3.54 -2.32
CA ILE A 50 -14.49 -4.90 -2.57
C ILE A 50 -16.02 -4.85 -2.71
N LYS A 51 -16.55 -5.38 -3.82
CA LYS A 51 -17.98 -5.65 -4.01
C LYS A 51 -18.36 -7.04 -3.45
N PRO A 52 -19.59 -7.24 -2.92
CA PRO A 52 -20.70 -6.30 -2.73
C PRO A 52 -20.65 -5.54 -1.40
N ALA A 53 -19.72 -5.87 -0.49
CA ALA A 53 -19.63 -5.29 0.84
C ALA A 53 -19.29 -3.79 0.87
N ARG A 54 -18.93 -3.20 -0.30
CA ARG A 54 -18.43 -1.83 -0.46
C ARG A 54 -17.32 -1.50 0.55
N LEU A 55 -16.50 -2.51 0.85
CA LEU A 55 -15.45 -2.35 1.83
C LEU A 55 -14.27 -1.64 1.19
N SER A 56 -13.83 -0.53 1.78
CA SER A 56 -12.61 0.15 1.37
C SER A 56 -11.40 -0.75 1.62
N TRP A 57 -10.68 -1.10 0.55
CA TRP A 57 -9.43 -1.83 0.63
C TRP A 57 -8.28 -0.86 0.92
N ALA A 58 -8.04 0.05 -0.02
CA ALA A 58 -6.96 1.02 0.05
C ALA A 58 -7.25 2.26 -0.80
N ARG A 59 -6.59 3.34 -0.44
CA ARG A 59 -6.48 4.56 -1.24
C ARG A 59 -5.00 4.87 -1.39
N VAL A 60 -4.51 4.94 -2.62
CA VAL A 60 -3.10 5.18 -2.93
C VAL A 60 -2.94 6.32 -3.93
N GLY A 61 -1.94 7.16 -3.71
CA GLY A 61 -1.55 8.21 -4.64
C GLY A 61 -0.35 7.79 -5.47
N ALA A 62 -0.31 8.19 -6.74
CA ALA A 62 0.83 8.01 -7.62
C ALA A 62 1.02 9.26 -8.48
N THR A 63 2.29 9.59 -8.75
CA THR A 63 2.67 10.62 -9.72
C THR A 63 3.21 9.92 -10.95
N VAL A 64 2.53 10.08 -12.07
CA VAL A 64 2.97 9.56 -13.36
C VAL A 64 3.80 10.66 -14.04
N PRO A 65 5.08 10.41 -14.32
CA PRO A 65 5.93 11.39 -15.00
C PRO A 65 5.52 11.57 -16.48
N THR A 66 6.22 12.45 -17.19
CA THR A 66 5.99 12.71 -18.61
C THR A 66 5.97 11.44 -19.46
N PHE A 67 4.96 11.30 -20.31
CA PHE A 67 4.88 10.22 -21.30
C PHE A 67 4.17 10.67 -22.58
N ARG A 68 4.35 9.91 -23.66
CA ARG A 68 3.69 10.15 -24.95
C ARG A 68 3.03 8.87 -25.43
N GLY A 69 1.78 8.96 -25.87
CA GLY A 69 0.99 7.79 -26.26
C GLY A 69 0.53 6.98 -25.06
N GLY A 70 1.44 6.29 -24.35
CA GLY A 70 1.09 5.56 -23.13
C GLY A 70 2.28 5.26 -22.22
N THR A 71 1.97 4.82 -21.01
CA THR A 71 2.94 4.42 -19.98
C THR A 71 2.32 3.39 -19.04
N GLU A 72 3.14 2.67 -18.31
CA GLU A 72 2.71 1.72 -17.28
C GLU A 72 3.21 2.17 -15.90
N LEU A 73 2.41 1.92 -14.88
CA LEU A 73 2.85 2.05 -13.49
C LEU A 73 2.31 0.93 -12.62
N THR A 74 2.98 0.70 -11.50
CA THR A 74 2.57 -0.30 -10.49
C THR A 74 2.10 0.42 -9.23
N LEU A 75 0.87 0.13 -8.81
CA LEU A 75 0.27 0.63 -7.59
C LEU A 75 0.32 -0.45 -6.50
N THR A 76 0.96 -0.14 -5.38
CA THR A 76 1.11 -1.08 -4.26
C THR A 76 0.02 -0.84 -3.23
N LEU A 77 -0.89 -1.79 -3.08
CA LEU A 77 -2.04 -1.70 -2.18
C LEU A 77 -1.79 -2.54 -0.92
N PRO A 78 -1.53 -1.92 0.25
CA PRO A 78 -1.33 -2.68 1.48
C PRO A 78 -2.61 -3.41 1.90
N CYS A 79 -2.49 -4.71 2.24
CA CYS A 79 -3.61 -5.51 2.70
C CYS A 79 -3.75 -5.39 4.22
N ARG A 80 -4.84 -4.75 4.68
CA ARG A 80 -5.16 -4.59 6.10
C ARG A 80 -6.02 -5.75 6.62
N THR A 81 -5.93 -6.06 7.91
CA THR A 81 -6.65 -7.18 8.55
C THR A 81 -8.16 -7.17 8.32
N GLY A 82 -8.81 -6.00 8.32
CA GLY A 82 -10.26 -5.88 8.07
C GLY A 82 -10.68 -6.29 6.65
N VAL A 83 -9.80 -6.07 5.67
CA VAL A 83 -10.00 -6.48 4.26
C VAL A 83 -9.90 -8.00 4.15
N ARG A 84 -8.93 -8.60 4.84
CA ARG A 84 -8.74 -10.07 4.94
C ARG A 84 -10.01 -10.78 5.39
N ALA A 85 -10.57 -10.37 6.52
CA ALA A 85 -11.77 -11.01 7.07
C ALA A 85 -13.01 -10.85 6.18
N ALA A 86 -13.16 -9.73 5.46
CA ALA A 86 -14.32 -9.52 4.60
C ALA A 86 -14.26 -10.33 3.31
N ALA A 87 -13.08 -10.44 2.71
CA ALA A 87 -12.88 -11.24 1.51
C ALA A 87 -12.97 -12.75 1.80
N GLU A 88 -12.52 -13.23 2.97
CA GLU A 88 -12.76 -14.61 3.40
C GLU A 88 -14.25 -14.96 3.44
N ARG A 89 -15.09 -14.08 4.03
CA ARG A 89 -16.55 -14.26 4.03
C ARG A 89 -17.13 -14.24 2.62
N HIS A 90 -16.60 -13.39 1.75
CA HIS A 90 -17.06 -13.27 0.37
C HIS A 90 -16.73 -14.52 -0.46
N LEU A 91 -15.51 -15.03 -0.34
CA LEU A 91 -15.08 -16.26 -1.02
C LEU A 91 -15.82 -17.49 -0.49
N HIS A 92 -16.09 -17.55 0.82
CA HIS A 92 -16.94 -18.61 1.36
C HIS A 92 -18.37 -18.54 0.80
N ALA A 93 -18.88 -17.34 0.52
CA ALA A 93 -20.22 -17.14 -0.01
C ALA A 93 -20.36 -17.40 -1.53
N LEU A 94 -19.29 -17.25 -2.32
CA LEU A 94 -19.30 -17.39 -3.78
C LEU A 94 -18.49 -18.59 -4.32
N GLY A 95 -17.78 -19.34 -3.47
CA GLY A 95 -16.89 -20.42 -3.89
C GLY A 95 -15.62 -19.90 -4.58
N ASP A 96 -15.18 -20.55 -5.66
CA ASP A 96 -13.91 -20.26 -6.35
C ASP A 96 -13.94 -19.02 -7.27
N GLY A 97 -15.05 -18.27 -7.26
CA GLY A 97 -15.32 -17.20 -8.22
C GLY A 97 -14.44 -15.94 -8.11
N GLY A 98 -13.57 -15.83 -7.10
CA GLY A 98 -12.73 -14.65 -6.89
C GLY A 98 -13.45 -13.47 -6.21
N VAL A 99 -12.73 -12.38 -6.00
CA VAL A 99 -13.23 -11.17 -5.32
C VAL A 99 -13.35 -10.01 -6.32
N GLN A 100 -14.54 -9.42 -6.45
CA GLN A 100 -14.71 -8.25 -7.33
C GLN A 100 -14.14 -6.99 -6.69
N LEU A 101 -13.19 -6.36 -7.36
CA LEU A 101 -12.59 -5.10 -6.97
C LEU A 101 -13.11 -3.99 -7.88
N ASP A 102 -13.68 -2.95 -7.28
CA ASP A 102 -13.95 -1.68 -7.95
C ASP A 102 -12.78 -0.73 -7.74
N LEU A 103 -12.27 -0.20 -8.85
CA LEU A 103 -11.19 0.78 -8.86
C LEU A 103 -11.73 2.09 -9.40
N ALA A 104 -11.67 3.11 -8.55
CA ALA A 104 -11.95 4.49 -8.93
C ALA A 104 -10.64 5.27 -8.97
N PHE A 105 -10.32 5.79 -10.14
CA PHE A 105 -9.18 6.63 -10.43
C PHE A 105 -9.66 8.07 -10.54
N ASP A 106 -9.05 8.95 -9.76
CA ASP A 106 -9.39 10.37 -9.68
C ASP A 106 -8.09 11.17 -9.67
N GLY A 107 -8.01 12.22 -10.49
CA GLY A 107 -6.74 12.89 -10.66
C GLY A 107 -6.78 14.16 -11.50
N THR A 108 -5.58 14.68 -11.74
CA THR A 108 -5.34 15.85 -12.58
C THR A 108 -4.27 15.54 -13.61
N VAL A 109 -4.56 15.84 -14.87
CA VAL A 109 -3.66 15.67 -16.00
C VAL A 109 -3.04 17.01 -16.34
N PHE A 110 -1.72 17.05 -16.40
CA PHE A 110 -0.93 18.20 -16.85
C PHE A 110 -0.43 17.94 -18.27
N TYR A 111 -0.67 18.88 -19.18
CA TYR A 111 -0.34 18.76 -20.60
C TYR A 111 0.23 20.08 -21.12
N PRO A 112 1.06 20.05 -22.17
CA PRO A 112 1.57 21.29 -22.76
C PRO A 112 0.38 22.11 -23.28
N GLY A 113 0.29 23.36 -22.83
CA GLY A 113 -0.67 24.32 -23.36
C GLY A 113 -0.32 24.72 -24.80
N GLU A 114 -1.32 25.24 -25.51
CA GLU A 114 -1.24 25.52 -26.95
C GLU A 114 -0.39 26.76 -27.31
N ASP A 115 0.23 27.43 -26.33
CA ASP A 115 1.18 28.50 -26.63
C ASP A 115 2.46 27.87 -27.20
N GLY A 116 2.47 27.78 -28.55
CA GLY A 116 3.54 27.23 -29.37
C GLY A 116 4.91 27.82 -29.05
N ALA A 117 5.93 27.17 -29.63
CA ALA A 117 7.37 27.44 -29.52
C ALA A 117 7.73 28.74 -28.78
N PRO A 118 8.59 28.69 -27.74
CA PRO A 118 8.87 29.82 -26.86
C PRO A 118 9.14 31.09 -27.68
N ARG A 119 8.15 31.98 -27.72
CA ARG A 119 8.35 33.35 -28.18
C ARG A 119 8.97 34.10 -27.01
N ASP A 120 10.12 34.70 -27.26
CA ASP A 120 10.77 35.66 -26.35
C ASP A 120 10.89 35.18 -24.89
N GLY A 121 11.54 34.03 -24.68
CA GLY A 121 11.89 33.58 -23.32
C GLY A 121 10.70 33.22 -22.41
N GLN A 122 9.48 33.14 -22.93
CA GLN A 122 8.33 32.71 -22.14
C GLN A 122 8.27 31.18 -22.00
N VAL A 123 8.03 30.73 -20.78
CA VAL A 123 7.79 29.32 -20.45
C VAL A 123 6.42 28.92 -21.04
N PRO A 124 6.32 27.84 -21.84
CA PRO A 124 5.05 27.38 -22.36
C PRO A 124 4.08 27.09 -21.21
N ARG A 125 2.85 27.62 -21.30
CA ARG A 125 1.85 27.44 -20.25
C ARG A 125 1.46 25.97 -20.14
N THR A 126 1.31 25.46 -18.92
CA THR A 126 0.79 24.11 -18.68
C THR A 126 -0.73 24.16 -18.53
N GLY A 127 -1.44 23.37 -19.35
CA GLY A 127 -2.86 23.11 -19.16
C GLY A 127 -3.06 22.05 -18.08
N GLN A 128 -4.14 22.17 -17.30
CA GLN A 128 -4.56 21.15 -16.34
C GLN A 128 -6.04 20.82 -16.53
N ALA A 129 -6.37 19.54 -16.45
CA ALA A 129 -7.75 19.07 -16.54
C ALA A 129 -8.01 18.01 -15.46
N PRO A 130 -9.17 18.06 -14.77
CA PRO A 130 -9.60 16.96 -13.93
C PRO A 130 -9.84 15.72 -14.80
N TRP A 131 -9.51 14.55 -14.27
CA TRP A 131 -9.71 13.28 -14.94
C TRP A 131 -10.21 12.24 -13.94
N ARG A 132 -11.16 11.42 -14.41
CA ARG A 132 -11.73 10.32 -13.64
C ARG A 132 -11.92 9.11 -14.54
N HIS A 133 -11.62 7.94 -14.00
CA HIS A 133 -11.87 6.67 -14.66
C HIS A 133 -12.28 5.61 -13.63
N GLU A 134 -13.19 4.73 -14.00
CA GLU A 134 -13.68 3.68 -13.12
C GLU A 134 -13.67 2.35 -13.87
N THR A 135 -13.23 1.30 -13.20
CA THR A 135 -13.23 -0.05 -13.76
C THR A 135 -13.42 -1.08 -12.66
N THR A 136 -13.97 -2.24 -13.02
CA THR A 136 -14.14 -3.38 -12.12
C THR A 136 -13.26 -4.50 -12.64
N VAL A 137 -12.47 -5.10 -11.76
CA VAL A 137 -11.65 -6.27 -12.07
C VAL A 137 -11.96 -7.39 -11.10
N LEU A 138 -11.79 -8.62 -11.56
CA LEU A 138 -11.89 -9.79 -10.71
C LEU A 138 -10.51 -10.12 -10.16
N LEU A 139 -10.36 -10.12 -8.84
CA LEU A 139 -9.20 -10.70 -8.19
C LEU A 139 -9.38 -12.23 -8.14
N PRO A 140 -8.53 -13.02 -8.81
CA PRO A 140 -8.65 -14.47 -8.78
C PRO A 140 -8.53 -15.00 -7.35
N ALA A 141 -9.27 -16.08 -7.04
CA ALA A 141 -9.22 -16.71 -5.73
C ALA A 141 -7.80 -17.22 -5.37
N GLU A 142 -7.01 -17.59 -6.38
CA GLU A 142 -5.60 -17.98 -6.22
C GLU A 142 -4.73 -16.83 -5.75
N THR A 143 -4.76 -15.69 -6.46
CA THR A 143 -4.02 -14.49 -6.05
C THR A 143 -4.44 -14.02 -4.65
N TRP A 144 -5.72 -14.16 -4.30
CA TRP A 144 -6.17 -13.92 -2.93
C TRP A 144 -5.57 -14.90 -1.92
N ARG A 145 -5.60 -16.20 -2.22
CA ARG A 145 -5.00 -17.24 -1.38
C ARG A 145 -3.52 -16.99 -1.15
N ASP A 146 -2.78 -16.58 -2.19
CA ASP A 146 -1.36 -16.23 -2.10
C ASP A 146 -1.14 -15.03 -1.18
N LEU A 147 -1.95 -13.97 -1.34
CA LEU A 147 -1.93 -12.79 -0.48
C LEU A 147 -2.16 -13.15 1.00
N MET A 148 -3.00 -14.17 1.25
CA MET A 148 -3.30 -14.67 2.60
C MET A 148 -2.25 -15.64 3.14
N ALA A 149 -1.58 -16.38 2.26
CA ALA A 149 -0.51 -17.32 2.58
C ALA A 149 0.78 -16.61 2.99
N VAL A 150 0.98 -15.36 2.54
CA VAL A 150 2.07 -14.50 3.02
C VAL A 150 2.01 -14.43 4.56
N PRO A 151 3.05 -14.92 5.27
CA PRO A 151 3.12 -14.83 6.72
C PRO A 151 3.32 -13.37 7.14
N GLY A 152 2.22 -12.66 7.36
CA GLY A 152 2.22 -11.29 7.81
C GLY A 152 1.19 -11.15 8.92
N LEU A 153 1.68 -11.19 10.16
CA LEU A 153 0.94 -11.06 11.42
C LEU A 153 0.28 -12.35 11.97
N ARG A 154 1.05 -13.44 12.17
CA ARG A 154 0.76 -14.27 13.34
C ARG A 154 1.19 -13.47 14.57
N ASP A 155 0.18 -12.91 15.22
CA ASP A 155 0.14 -12.53 16.63
C ASP A 155 1.45 -12.05 17.28
N ARG A 156 1.75 -10.75 17.14
CA ARG A 156 2.66 -10.06 18.06
C ARG A 156 1.95 -9.56 19.33
N ARG A 157 0.73 -10.06 19.61
CA ARG A 157 -0.06 -9.76 20.81
C ARG A 157 0.06 -10.84 21.90
N SER A 158 1.05 -11.72 21.75
CA SER A 158 1.46 -12.70 22.77
C SER A 158 2.99 -12.71 22.95
N GLU A 159 3.66 -11.56 22.89
CA GLU A 159 4.90 -11.44 23.67
C GLU A 159 4.43 -11.24 25.12
N PRO A 160 4.69 -12.18 26.06
CA PRO A 160 4.53 -11.84 27.46
C PRO A 160 5.47 -10.66 27.69
N SER A 161 4.89 -9.49 27.95
CA SER A 161 5.64 -8.33 28.44
C SER A 161 6.65 -8.88 29.45
N PRO A 162 7.97 -8.69 29.28
CA PRO A 162 8.93 -9.22 30.23
C PRO A 162 8.50 -8.68 31.57
N ARG A 163 7.95 -9.56 32.41
CA ARG A 163 7.62 -9.22 33.79
C ARG A 163 8.92 -8.63 34.28
N HIS A 164 8.86 -7.36 34.64
CA HIS A 164 9.95 -6.61 35.20
C HIS A 164 10.52 -7.47 36.34
N GLU A 165 11.54 -8.26 36.03
CA GLU A 165 12.25 -9.08 36.99
C GLU A 165 12.95 -8.05 37.85
N LEU A 166 12.30 -7.74 38.96
CA LEU A 166 12.86 -6.92 40.01
C LEU A 166 14.22 -7.56 40.32
N PRO A 167 15.34 -6.82 40.24
CA PRO A 167 16.63 -7.40 40.60
C PRO A 167 16.52 -7.99 42.01
N PRO A 168 17.11 -9.18 42.27
CA PRO A 168 17.07 -9.75 43.60
C PRO A 168 17.59 -8.69 44.57
N ARG A 169 16.77 -8.38 45.60
CA ARG A 169 17.20 -7.51 46.69
C ARG A 169 18.49 -8.11 47.23
N ARG A 170 19.60 -7.39 47.07
CA ARG A 170 20.83 -7.67 47.80
C ARG A 170 20.48 -7.53 49.29
N GLU A 171 20.31 -8.66 49.95
CA GLU A 171 20.36 -8.72 51.40
C GLU A 171 21.74 -8.19 51.82
N PRO A 172 21.81 -7.21 52.74
CA PRO A 172 23.10 -6.84 53.31
C PRO A 172 23.60 -8.02 54.14
N SER A 173 24.70 -8.62 53.70
CA SER A 173 25.45 -9.59 54.49
C SER A 173 25.81 -8.96 55.84
N LEU A 174 25.09 -9.34 56.89
CA LEU A 174 25.54 -9.12 58.26
C LEU A 174 26.86 -9.88 58.41
N GLY A 175 27.96 -9.13 58.53
CA GLY A 175 29.22 -9.66 59.03
C GLY A 175 28.97 -10.21 60.43
N HIS A 176 28.90 -11.54 60.52
CA HIS A 176 28.98 -12.24 61.79
C HIS A 176 30.44 -12.16 62.22
N GLU A 177 30.78 -11.09 62.92
CA GLU A 177 32.00 -10.99 63.71
C GLU A 177 31.82 -11.93 64.91
N ALA A 178 32.03 -13.23 64.65
CA ALA A 178 32.11 -14.23 65.70
C ALA A 178 33.50 -14.15 66.32
N LEU A 179 33.52 -13.80 67.60
CA LEU A 179 34.64 -13.89 68.52
C LEU A 179 35.52 -15.11 68.18
N ARG A 180 36.79 -14.86 67.86
CA ARG A 180 37.82 -15.88 68.07
C ARG A 180 38.30 -15.72 69.50
N GLU A 181 37.93 -16.74 70.26
CA GLU A 181 38.34 -17.02 71.62
C GLU A 181 39.87 -17.01 71.76
N GLU A 182 40.25 -16.54 72.93
CA GLU A 182 41.56 -16.51 73.54
C GLU A 182 42.20 -17.90 73.64
N GLU A 183 43.54 -17.91 73.49
CA GLU A 183 44.53 -18.75 74.18
C GLU A 183 44.40 -20.29 74.15
N PRO A 184 45.52 -21.01 73.87
CA PRO A 184 46.55 -21.12 74.91
C PRO A 184 48.01 -21.26 74.41
N THR A 185 48.98 -20.74 75.18
CA THR A 185 50.16 -21.49 75.70
C THR A 185 51.25 -20.57 76.26
N ALA A 186 51.40 -20.52 77.59
CA ALA A 186 52.58 -20.97 78.37
C ALA A 186 52.56 -20.36 79.79
#